data_AF-A0A0A1PJ29-F1
#
_entry.id   AF-A0A0A1PJ29-F1
#
_cell.length_a   1.000
_cell.length_b   1.000
_cell.length_c   1.000
_cell.angle_alpha   90.00
_cell.angle_beta   90.00
_cell.angle_gamma   90.00
#
_symmetry.space_group_name_H-M   'P 1'
#
loop_
_entity.id
_entity.type
_entity.pdbx_description
1 polymer ?
#
loop_
_entity_poly.entity_id
_entity_poly.type
_entity_poly.pdbx_seq_one_letter_code
_entity_poly.pdbx_strand_id
1 'polypeptide(L)'
;MDLTSTAIGPAPDLTEPDDGLRALVSWRLADPAWKPSFRDLLDDARACVDPAAGAPVVLAALRDAVTANPALAPRARVVALEAQRAMSPPSGAGRTRTGLFSRATARLFGGLRASNASHP
;
A
#
# COMPACT_ATOMS: atom_id res chain seq x y z
N MET A 1 17.21 -45.58 -40.43
CA MET A 1 17.69 -44.74 -39.31
C MET A 1 17.06 -43.38 -39.53
N ASP A 2 15.84 -43.20 -39.03
CA ASP A 2 15.08 -41.97 -39.21
C ASP A 2 15.29 -41.08 -37.99
N LEU A 3 15.97 -39.96 -38.22
CA LEU A 3 16.28 -38.96 -37.21
C LEU A 3 15.03 -38.09 -36.98
N THR A 4 14.42 -38.27 -35.81
CA THR A 4 13.78 -37.24 -34.97
C THR A 4 13.50 -35.89 -35.64
N SER A 5 12.27 -35.73 -36.15
CA SER A 5 11.68 -34.41 -36.36
C SER A 5 11.24 -33.88 -35.01
N THR A 6 12.16 -33.23 -34.29
CA THR A 6 11.86 -32.45 -33.09
C THR A 6 11.02 -31.27 -33.54
N ALA A 7 9.70 -31.43 -33.51
CA ALA A 7 8.78 -30.32 -33.56
C ALA A 7 9.06 -29.46 -32.32
N ILE A 8 9.85 -28.40 -32.52
CA ILE A 8 9.92 -27.28 -31.59
C ILE A 8 8.51 -26.72 -31.59
N GLY A 9 7.74 -27.06 -30.55
CA GLY A 9 6.39 -26.54 -30.36
C GLY A 9 6.40 -25.02 -30.45
N PRO A 10 5.28 -24.40 -30.86
CA PRO A 10 5.21 -22.94 -30.93
C PRO A 10 5.68 -22.37 -29.58
N ALA A 11 6.60 -21.42 -29.64
CA ALA A 11 7.03 -20.67 -28.47
C ALA A 11 5.79 -20.21 -27.70
N PRO A 12 5.74 -20.35 -26.37
CA PRO A 12 4.58 -19.90 -25.62
C PRO A 12 4.34 -18.44 -25.98
N ASP A 13 3.14 -18.18 -26.50
CA ASP A 13 2.63 -16.86 -26.80
C ASP A 13 2.66 -16.08 -25.47
N LEU A 14 3.68 -15.25 -25.26
CA LEU A 14 3.88 -14.46 -24.03
C LEU A 14 2.90 -13.28 -23.94
N THR A 15 1.69 -13.47 -24.47
CA THR A 15 0.79 -12.40 -24.92
C THR A 15 -0.46 -12.31 -24.06
N GLU A 16 -0.35 -12.68 -22.79
CA GLU A 16 -1.26 -12.23 -21.73
C GLU A 16 -0.43 -11.38 -20.76
N PRO A 17 -0.31 -10.05 -20.99
CA PRO A 17 0.42 -9.15 -20.10
C PRO A 17 -0.07 -9.21 -18.64
N ASP A 18 -1.28 -9.71 -18.40
CA ASP A 18 -1.86 -9.91 -17.07
C ASP A 18 -1.42 -11.23 -16.38
N ASP A 19 -0.98 -12.25 -17.12
CA ASP A 19 -0.61 -13.55 -16.55
C ASP A 19 0.68 -13.49 -15.73
N GLY A 20 1.65 -12.69 -16.16
CA GLY A 20 2.90 -12.47 -15.43
C GLY A 20 2.66 -11.78 -14.07
N LEU A 21 1.77 -10.80 -14.04
CA LEU A 21 1.40 -10.10 -12.81
C LEU A 21 0.62 -11.01 -11.86
N ARG A 22 -0.34 -11.77 -12.38
CA ARG A 22 -1.10 -12.75 -11.60
C ARG A 22 -0.19 -13.84 -11.01
N ALA A 23 0.79 -14.32 -11.78
CA ALA A 23 1.78 -15.29 -11.31
C ALA A 23 2.65 -14.71 -10.18
N LEU A 24 3.16 -13.49 -10.34
CA LEU A 24 3.92 -12.78 -9.31
C LEU A 24 3.12 -12.62 -8.02
N VAL A 25 1.87 -12.14 -8.11
CA VAL A 25 1.00 -11.93 -6.95
C VAL A 25 0.71 -13.25 -6.24
N SER A 26 0.41 -14.31 -7.00
CA SER A 26 0.17 -15.64 -6.45
C SER A 26 1.40 -16.20 -5.74
N TRP A 27 2.58 -16.04 -6.34
CA TRP A 27 3.86 -16.47 -5.76
C TRP A 27 4.16 -15.73 -4.45
N ARG A 28 4.05 -14.40 -4.42
CA ARG A 28 4.23 -13.61 -3.19
C ARG A 28 3.26 -14.01 -2.09
N LEU A 29 1.98 -14.18 -2.43
CA LEU A 29 0.96 -14.59 -1.46
C LEU A 29 1.20 -16.00 -0.91
N ALA A 30 1.75 -16.92 -1.70
CA ALA A 30 2.07 -18.27 -1.30
C ALA A 30 3.33 -18.35 -0.41
N ASP A 31 4.25 -17.39 -0.51
CA ASP A 31 5.46 -17.36 0.31
C ASP A 31 5.12 -17.03 1.78
N PRO A 32 5.31 -17.96 2.73
CA PRO A 32 5.01 -17.71 4.14
C PRO A 32 5.99 -16.73 4.81
N ALA A 33 7.22 -16.62 4.29
CA ALA A 33 8.24 -15.72 4.82
C ALA A 33 8.02 -14.28 4.36
N TRP A 34 7.30 -14.08 3.24
CA TRP A 34 6.92 -12.74 2.81
C TRP A 34 5.93 -12.13 3.81
N LYS A 35 6.19 -10.88 4.20
CA LYS A 35 5.23 -10.08 4.95
C LYS A 35 4.33 -9.36 3.94
N PRO A 36 3.01 -9.60 3.93
CA PRO A 36 2.14 -8.97 2.94
C PRO A 36 2.19 -7.44 3.05
N SER A 37 2.65 -6.79 1.98
CA SER A 37 2.59 -5.34 1.83
C SER A 37 2.19 -4.94 0.41
N PHE A 38 1.27 -3.98 0.31
CA PHE A 38 0.87 -3.44 -0.98
C PHE A 38 1.98 -2.66 -1.67
N ARG A 39 2.79 -1.92 -0.91
CA ARG A 39 3.89 -1.14 -1.48
C ARG A 39 4.93 -2.07 -2.11
N ASP A 40 5.39 -3.07 -1.36
CA ASP A 40 6.40 -4.00 -1.85
C ASP A 40 5.89 -4.79 -3.06
N LEU A 41 4.61 -5.19 -3.06
CA LEU A 41 4.00 -5.88 -4.18
C LEU A 41 3.90 -4.99 -5.44
N LEU A 42 3.59 -3.70 -5.27
CA LEU A 42 3.54 -2.73 -6.37
C LEU A 42 4.94 -2.45 -6.92
N ASP A 43 5.96 -2.36 -6.06
CA ASP A 43 7.35 -2.17 -6.47
C ASP A 43 7.87 -3.42 -7.21
N ASP A 44 7.57 -4.63 -6.73
CA ASP A 44 7.89 -5.89 -7.43
C ASP A 44 7.18 -5.98 -8.79
N ALA A 45 5.92 -5.58 -8.89
CA ALA A 45 5.17 -5.55 -10.15
C ALA A 45 5.85 -4.63 -11.18
N ARG A 46 6.33 -3.47 -10.74
CA ARG A 46 7.05 -2.52 -11.59
C ARG A 46 8.42 -3.01 -12.02
N ALA A 47 9.13 -3.67 -11.12
CA ALA A 47 10.47 -4.17 -11.38
C ALA A 47 10.48 -5.42 -12.28
N CYS A 48 9.50 -6.31 -12.11
CA CYS A 48 9.52 -7.65 -12.70
C CYS A 48 8.58 -7.82 -13.90
N VAL A 49 7.54 -7.00 -14.03
CA VAL A 49 6.49 -7.20 -15.05
C VAL A 49 6.37 -5.98 -15.97
N ASP A 50 5.95 -4.84 -15.43
CA ASP A 50 5.73 -3.62 -16.21
C ASP A 50 6.05 -2.37 -15.37
N PRO A 51 7.05 -1.55 -15.74
CA PRO A 51 7.38 -0.33 -15.00
C PRO A 51 6.22 0.67 -14.89
N ALA A 52 5.22 0.59 -15.78
CA ALA A 52 4.00 1.40 -15.73
C ALA A 52 2.89 0.81 -14.85
N ALA A 53 3.12 -0.34 -14.19
CA ALA A 53 2.13 -1.00 -13.35
C ALA A 53 1.57 -0.04 -12.28
N GLY A 54 0.25 0.14 -12.34
CA GLY A 54 -0.51 0.97 -11.43
C GLY A 54 -1.24 0.16 -10.36
N ALA A 55 -1.61 0.84 -9.27
CA ALA A 55 -2.39 0.26 -8.20
C ALA A 55 -3.67 -0.49 -8.66
N PRO A 56 -4.47 0.01 -9.63
CA PRO A 56 -5.68 -0.69 -10.08
C PRO A 56 -5.38 -2.05 -10.72
N VAL A 57 -4.30 -2.13 -11.51
CA VAL A 57 -3.91 -3.36 -12.23
C VAL A 57 -3.42 -4.41 -11.24
N VAL A 58 -2.59 -4.02 -10.26
CA VAL A 58 -2.13 -4.91 -9.19
C VAL A 58 -3.30 -5.43 -8.34
N LEU A 59 -4.30 -4.60 -8.06
CA LEU A 59 -5.49 -5.02 -7.31
C LEU A 59 -6.41 -5.94 -8.12
N ALA A 60 -6.49 -5.76 -9.44
CA ALA A 60 -7.19 -6.70 -10.32
C ALA A 60 -6.51 -8.08 -10.29
N ALA A 61 -5.19 -8.13 -10.47
CA ALA A 61 -4.42 -9.37 -10.37
C ALA A 61 -4.52 -10.03 -8.98
N LEU A 62 -4.57 -9.23 -7.91
CA LEU A 62 -4.81 -9.71 -6.54
C LEU A 62 -6.17 -10.41 -6.42
N ARG A 63 -7.23 -9.80 -6.96
CA ARG A 63 -8.56 -10.41 -6.99
C ARG A 63 -8.56 -11.71 -7.79
N ASP A 64 -7.90 -11.73 -8.94
CA ASP A 64 -7.89 -12.89 -9.82
C ASP A 64 -7.08 -14.04 -9.22
N ALA A 65 -5.97 -13.75 -8.52
CA ALA A 65 -5.22 -14.73 -7.75
C ALA A 65 -6.05 -15.36 -6.62
N VAL A 66 -6.83 -14.57 -5.87
CA VAL A 66 -7.72 -15.07 -4.82
C VAL A 66 -8.89 -15.86 -5.38
N THR A 67 -9.43 -15.43 -6.53
CA THR A 67 -10.51 -16.16 -7.22
C THR A 67 -10.03 -17.54 -7.66
N ALA A 68 -8.79 -17.64 -8.12
CA ALA A 68 -8.17 -18.90 -8.50
C ALA A 68 -7.77 -19.78 -7.31
N ASN A 69 -7.31 -19.17 -6.22
CA ASN A 69 -6.94 -19.87 -5.00
C ASN A 69 -7.45 -19.14 -3.73
N PRO A 70 -8.62 -19.54 -3.21
CA PRO A 70 -9.23 -18.90 -2.04
C PRO A 70 -8.38 -19.00 -0.76
N ALA A 71 -7.44 -19.94 -0.67
CA ALA A 71 -6.56 -20.08 0.50
C ALA A 71 -5.64 -18.85 0.71
N LEU A 72 -5.40 -18.07 -0.35
CA LEU A 72 -4.59 -16.85 -0.30
C LEU A 72 -5.34 -15.64 0.27
N ALA A 73 -6.67 -15.74 0.44
CA ALA A 73 -7.55 -14.62 0.84
C ALA A 73 -7.12 -13.89 2.12
N PRO A 74 -6.67 -14.56 3.22
CA PRO A 74 -6.27 -13.85 4.43
C PRO A 74 -5.10 -12.88 4.19
N ARG A 75 -4.10 -13.30 3.40
CA ARG A 75 -2.93 -12.49 3.08
C ARG A 75 -3.27 -11.41 2.06
N ALA A 76 -4.07 -11.72 1.06
CA ALA A 76 -4.56 -10.74 0.09
C ALA A 76 -5.41 -9.64 0.74
N ARG A 77 -6.18 -9.96 1.79
CA ARG A 77 -6.96 -8.97 2.54
C ARG A 77 -6.08 -7.93 3.22
N VAL A 78 -4.92 -8.33 3.75
CA VAL A 78 -3.95 -7.39 4.35
C VAL A 78 -3.45 -6.40 3.31
N VAL A 79 -3.06 -6.91 2.13
CA VAL A 79 -2.61 -6.09 0.99
C VAL A 79 -3.71 -5.12 0.54
N ALA A 80 -4.93 -5.60 0.34
CA ALA A 80 -6.06 -4.78 -0.09
C ALA A 80 -6.39 -3.65 0.91
N LEU A 81 -6.33 -3.93 2.21
CA LEU A 81 -6.55 -2.93 3.25
C LEU A 81 -5.46 -1.86 3.29
N GLU A 82 -4.20 -2.24 3.08
CA GLU A 82 -3.10 -1.28 2.97
C GLU A 82 -3.26 -0.41 1.73
N ALA A 83 -3.59 -1.01 0.58
CA ALA A 83 -3.88 -0.28 -0.65
C ALA A 83 -5.01 0.73 -0.45
N GLN A 84 -6.11 0.33 0.19
CA GLN A 84 -7.22 1.21 0.50
C GLN A 84 -6.80 2.42 1.34
N ARG A 85 -5.96 2.21 2.36
CA ARG A 85 -5.43 3.30 3.19
C ARG A 85 -4.52 4.23 2.41
N ALA A 86 -3.69 3.70 1.53
CA ALA A 86 -2.78 4.48 0.70
C ALA A 86 -3.51 5.32 -0.36
N MET A 87 -4.64 4.81 -0.88
CA MET A 87 -5.44 5.49 -1.90
C MET A 87 -6.53 6.40 -1.32
N SER A 88 -6.85 6.27 -0.04
CA SER A 88 -7.80 7.17 0.61
C SER A 88 -7.18 8.55 0.75
N PRO A 89 -7.89 9.64 0.38
CA PRO A 89 -7.39 10.98 0.66
C PRO A 89 -7.20 11.14 2.17
N PRO A 90 -6.25 12.01 2.62
CA PRO A 90 -6.17 12.34 4.03
C PRO A 90 -7.54 12.89 4.43
N SER A 91 -8.26 12.12 5.25
CA SER A 91 -9.55 12.55 5.77
C SER A 91 -9.31 13.85 6.52
N GLY A 92 -9.67 14.96 5.89
CA GLY A 92 -9.54 16.29 6.45
C GLY A 92 -10.11 16.27 7.85
N ALA A 93 -9.31 16.70 8.81
CA ALA A 93 -9.72 16.97 10.16
C ALA A 93 -10.67 18.17 10.18
N GLY A 94 -11.87 17.99 9.65
CA GLY A 94 -13.05 18.78 9.97
C GLY A 94 -13.69 18.23 11.24
N ARG A 95 -13.00 18.36 12.38
CA ARG A 95 -13.65 18.30 13.69
C ARG A 95 -13.34 19.60 14.42
N THR A 96 -14.07 20.64 14.01
CA THR A 96 -14.45 21.74 14.89
C THR A 96 -15.10 21.15 16.14
N ARG A 97 -14.31 20.93 17.18
CA ARG A 97 -14.84 20.66 18.52
C ARG A 97 -15.24 22.01 19.11
N THR A 98 -16.39 22.51 18.65
CA THR A 98 -17.07 23.65 19.25
C THR A 98 -17.77 23.20 20.54
N GLY A 99 -17.48 23.90 21.63
CA GLY A 99 -18.22 23.86 22.89
C GLY A 99 -17.71 22.84 23.91
N LEU A 100 -17.67 23.10 25.21
CA LEU A 100 -18.06 24.27 25.99
C LEU A 100 -17.59 23.97 27.42
N PHE A 101 -16.60 24.68 27.95
CA PHE A 101 -16.48 24.85 29.41
C PHE A 101 -16.31 26.33 29.69
N SER A 102 -17.45 26.95 29.98
CA SER A 102 -17.60 28.28 30.53
C SER A 102 -17.03 28.36 31.93
N ARG A 103 -16.24 29.40 32.20
CA ARG A 103 -16.38 30.41 33.29
C ARG A 103 -15.01 31.04 33.54
N ALA A 104 -14.86 32.31 33.17
CA ALA A 104 -14.87 33.46 34.09
C ALA A 104 -13.69 33.39 35.08
N THR A 105 -12.79 34.36 35.17
CA THR A 105 -13.11 35.76 35.52
C THR A 105 -11.86 36.60 35.28
N ALA A 106 -12.06 37.82 34.78
CA ALA A 106 -11.05 38.87 34.75
C ALA A 106 -10.52 39.17 36.16
N ARG A 107 -9.19 39.32 36.31
CA ARG A 107 -8.58 40.28 37.25
C ARG A 107 -7.31 40.86 36.67
N LEU A 108 -7.43 42.12 36.25
CA LEU A 108 -6.39 43.12 36.25
C LEU A 108 -5.70 43.19 37.61
N PHE A 109 -4.40 42.97 37.65
CA PHE A 109 -3.44 43.61 38.56
C PHE A 109 -2.12 43.58 37.79
N GLY A 110 -1.55 44.72 37.42
CA GLY A 110 -0.92 45.62 38.37
C GLY A 110 0.57 45.30 38.31
N GLY A 111 1.35 46.20 37.70
CA GLY A 111 2.74 45.93 37.34
C GLY A 111 3.68 45.72 38.52
N LEU A 112 4.95 45.48 38.21
CA LEU A 112 6.05 46.24 38.81
C LEU A 112 7.32 46.03 37.99
N ARG A 113 7.84 47.16 37.54
CA ARG A 113 9.25 47.42 37.21
C ARG A 113 10.16 46.93 38.34
N ALA A 114 11.24 46.22 38.02
CA ALA A 114 12.47 46.28 38.81
C ALA A 114 13.67 45.81 37.97
N SER A 115 14.65 46.70 37.92
CA SER A 115 15.95 46.58 37.30
C SER A 115 16.90 45.66 38.09
N ASN A 116 17.99 45.27 37.42
CA ASN A 116 19.39 45.50 37.83
C ASN A 116 20.29 44.26 38.01
N ALA A 117 21.36 44.28 37.21
CA ALA A 117 22.77 43.89 37.43
C ALA A 117 23.14 42.79 38.46
N SER A 118 24.06 41.90 38.07
CA SER A 118 25.51 42.01 38.39
C SER A 118 26.33 40.75 38.06
N HIS A 119 27.44 40.96 37.33
CA HIS A 119 28.82 40.40 37.47
C HIS A 119 29.05 38.87 37.43
N PRO A 120 30.30 38.36 37.27
CA PRO A 120 31.63 38.99 37.37
C PRO A 120 32.27 39.48 36.07
#